data_AF-A0A5L4K822-F1
#
_entry.id   AF-A0A5L4K822-F1
#
_cell.length_a   1.000
_cell.length_b   1.000
_cell.length_c   1.000
_cell.angle_alpha   90.00
_cell.angle_beta   90.00
_cell.angle_gamma   90.00
#
_symmetry.space_group_name_H-M   'P 1'
#
loop_
_entity.id
_entity.type
_entity.pdbx_description
1 polymer ?
#
loop_
_entity_poly.entity_id
_entity_poly.type
_entity_poly.pdbx_seq_one_letter_code
_entity_poly.pdbx_strand_id
1 'polypeptide(L)'
;MAIKDDLNYIKTEISSQEQFLENAIRSERFIKKNKKIIIAIVAVAVAALIAYAVLDQIKSSNITESNQAYAALLSNPNDKEAKQTLMQKNPSLFALYAIKTAYDSNNTKILDEATNLTIDPLLKQILQNAKGESGDGLLSTYNSLVKGYELLAENKLPEAKIEFSKIPSNSPLEPVAKNLEHYQGK
;
A
#
# COMPACT_ATOMS: atom_id res chain seq x y z
N MET A 1 -3.74 -55.57 44.81
CA MET A 1 -3.46 -54.35 44.03
C MET A 1 -4.71 -53.90 43.28
N ALA A 2 -5.36 -54.78 42.51
CA ALA A 2 -6.64 -54.50 41.81
C ALA A 2 -7.69 -53.69 42.60
N ILE A 3 -8.09 -54.10 43.81
CA ILE A 3 -9.12 -53.38 44.59
C ILE A 3 -8.67 -51.95 45.00
N LYS A 4 -7.37 -51.75 45.24
CA LYS A 4 -6.82 -50.40 45.55
C LYS A 4 -6.81 -49.52 44.31
N ASP A 5 -6.52 -50.10 43.15
CA ASP A 5 -6.51 -49.39 41.87
C ASP A 5 -7.95 -49.01 41.45
N ASP A 6 -8.93 -49.91 41.65
CA ASP A 6 -10.36 -49.64 41.42
C ASP A 6 -10.89 -48.54 42.35
N LEU A 7 -10.52 -48.56 43.64
CA LEU A 7 -10.89 -47.51 44.60
C LEU A 7 -10.27 -46.17 44.27
N ASN A 8 -9.02 -46.16 43.80
CA ASN A 8 -8.35 -44.93 43.36
C ASN A 8 -9.00 -44.38 42.10
N TYR A 9 -9.34 -45.25 41.13
CA TYR A 9 -10.05 -44.87 39.92
C TYR A 9 -11.40 -44.21 40.22
N ILE A 10 -12.22 -44.84 41.08
CA ILE A 10 -13.53 -44.29 41.50
C ILE A 10 -13.35 -42.93 42.20
N LYS A 11 -12.33 -42.79 43.06
CA LYS A 11 -12.06 -41.53 43.76
C LYS A 11 -11.63 -40.41 42.80
N THR A 12 -10.84 -40.74 41.77
CA THR A 12 -10.43 -39.79 40.75
C THR A 12 -11.60 -39.37 39.86
N GLU A 13 -12.49 -40.29 39.48
CA GLU A 13 -13.70 -39.97 38.73
C GLU A 13 -14.64 -39.04 39.53
N ILE A 14 -14.90 -39.35 40.79
CA ILE A 14 -15.74 -38.52 41.67
C ILE A 14 -15.13 -37.12 41.84
N SER A 15 -13.81 -37.04 42.06
CA SER A 15 -13.11 -35.75 42.18
C SER A 15 -13.15 -34.94 40.87
N SER A 16 -13.04 -35.61 39.72
CA SER A 16 -13.16 -34.96 38.41
C SER A 16 -14.58 -34.42 38.17
N GLN A 17 -15.61 -35.18 38.57
CA GLN A 17 -16.99 -34.73 38.49
C GLN A 17 -17.28 -33.55 39.43
N GLU A 18 -16.77 -33.57 40.66
CA GLU A 18 -16.88 -32.44 41.59
C GLU A 18 -16.20 -31.18 41.05
N GLN A 19 -14.99 -31.30 40.50
CA GLN A 19 -14.31 -30.17 39.86
C GLN A 19 -15.08 -29.65 38.63
N PHE A 20 -15.67 -30.55 37.84
CA PHE A 20 -16.52 -30.17 36.72
C PHE A 20 -17.75 -29.37 37.17
N LEU A 21 -18.45 -29.85 38.21
CA LEU A 21 -19.61 -29.16 38.78
C LEU A 21 -19.23 -27.83 39.44
N GLU A 22 -18.11 -27.78 40.17
CA GLU A 22 -17.61 -26.53 40.77
C GLU A 22 -17.28 -25.50 39.69
N ASN A 23 -16.62 -25.92 38.61
CA ASN A 23 -16.30 -25.04 37.48
C ASN A 23 -17.56 -24.58 36.73
N ALA A 24 -18.57 -25.44 36.59
CA ALA A 24 -19.87 -25.08 36.02
C ALA A 24 -20.61 -24.02 36.88
N ILE A 25 -20.62 -24.19 38.20
CA ILE A 25 -21.26 -23.24 39.12
C ILE A 25 -20.48 -21.91 39.18
N ARG A 26 -19.15 -21.95 39.17
CA ARG A 26 -18.29 -20.75 39.12
C ARG A 26 -18.51 -19.97 37.83
N SER A 27 -18.56 -20.65 36.68
CA SER A 27 -18.81 -20.01 35.39
C SER A 27 -20.22 -19.40 35.32
N GLU A 28 -21.25 -20.07 35.86
CA GLU A 28 -22.59 -19.51 35.96
C GLU A 28 -22.62 -18.21 36.79
N ARG A 29 -21.99 -18.21 37.99
CA ARG A 29 -21.88 -17.01 38.82
C ARG A 29 -21.10 -15.90 38.14
N PHE A 30 -20.02 -16.23 37.43
CA PHE A 30 -19.21 -15.27 36.68
C PHE A 30 -20.02 -14.62 35.55
N ILE A 31 -20.75 -15.42 34.76
CA ILE A 31 -21.59 -14.91 33.67
C ILE A 31 -22.73 -14.06 34.24
N LYS A 32 -23.39 -14.49 35.31
CA LYS A 32 -24.46 -13.70 35.96
C LYS A 32 -23.94 -12.37 36.51
N LYS A 33 -22.77 -12.35 37.15
CA LYS A 33 -22.16 -11.13 37.69
C LYS A 33 -21.72 -10.16 36.59
N ASN A 34 -21.14 -10.67 35.51
CA ASN A 34 -20.56 -9.86 34.42
C ASN A 34 -21.48 -9.76 33.18
N LYS A 35 -22.76 -10.13 33.29
CA LYS A 35 -23.70 -10.27 32.16
C LYS A 35 -23.72 -9.04 31.25
N LYS A 36 -23.71 -7.83 31.82
CA LYS A 36 -23.68 -6.57 31.05
C LYS A 36 -22.40 -6.41 30.22
N ILE A 37 -21.25 -6.74 30.80
CA ILE A 37 -19.94 -6.65 30.14
C ILE A 37 -19.86 -7.70 29.02
N ILE A 38 -20.29 -8.94 29.29
CA ILE A 38 -20.31 -10.01 28.28
C ILE A 38 -21.21 -9.63 27.10
N ILE A 39 -22.41 -9.09 27.35
CA ILE A 39 -23.31 -8.61 26.28
C ILE A 39 -22.66 -7.47 25.49
N ALA A 40 -22.00 -6.53 26.15
CA ALA A 40 -21.30 -5.44 25.47
C ALA A 40 -20.18 -5.95 24.56
N ILE A 41 -19.36 -6.90 25.02
CA ILE A 41 -18.29 -7.51 24.22
C ILE A 41 -18.88 -8.25 23.01
N VAL A 42 -19.94 -9.04 23.21
CA VAL A 42 -20.61 -9.75 22.11
C VAL A 42 -21.19 -8.76 21.10
N ALA A 43 -21.82 -7.68 21.56
CA ALA A 43 -22.35 -6.64 20.67
C ALA A 43 -21.25 -5.97 19.83
N VAL A 44 -20.10 -5.65 20.44
CA VAL A 44 -18.94 -5.10 19.72
C VAL A 44 -18.39 -6.11 18.72
N ALA A 45 -18.28 -7.39 19.08
CA ALA A 45 -17.82 -8.43 18.17
C ALA A 45 -18.74 -8.59 16.95
N VAL A 46 -20.06 -8.58 17.16
CA VAL A 46 -21.04 -8.63 16.07
C VAL A 46 -20.93 -7.39 15.17
N ALA A 47 -20.82 -6.19 15.76
CA ALA A 47 -20.64 -4.95 14.99
C ALA A 47 -19.35 -4.98 14.16
N ALA A 48 -18.25 -5.49 14.70
CA ALA A 48 -16.98 -5.64 13.99
C ALA A 48 -17.09 -6.61 12.81
N LEU A 49 -17.79 -7.73 12.96
CA LEU A 49 -18.04 -8.69 11.87
C LEU A 49 -18.88 -8.07 10.75
N ILE A 50 -19.93 -7.32 11.09
CA ILE A 50 -20.76 -6.61 10.10
C ILE A 50 -19.92 -5.56 9.37
N ALA A 51 -19.15 -4.75 10.10
CA ALA A 51 -18.27 -3.74 9.50
C ALA A 51 -17.26 -4.39 8.55
N TYR A 52 -16.64 -5.51 8.95
CA TYR A 52 -15.72 -6.26 8.10
C TYR A 52 -16.38 -6.76 6.82
N ALA A 53 -17.55 -7.38 6.91
CA ALA A 53 -18.28 -7.88 5.74
C ALA A 53 -18.67 -6.77 4.75
N VAL A 54 -19.13 -5.63 5.27
CA VAL A 54 -19.47 -4.46 4.44
C VAL A 54 -18.22 -3.88 3.77
N LEU A 55 -17.12 -3.74 4.50
CA LEU A 55 -15.86 -3.24 3.96
C LEU A 55 -15.30 -4.15 2.87
N ASP A 56 -15.40 -5.46 3.05
CA ASP A 56 -14.94 -6.44 2.06
C ASP A 56 -15.78 -6.36 0.76
N GLN A 57 -17.11 -6.27 0.90
CA GLN A 57 -18.00 -6.10 -0.25
C GLN A 57 -17.70 -4.80 -1.01
N ILE A 58 -17.51 -3.68 -0.30
CA ILE A 58 -17.15 -2.39 -0.91
C ILE A 58 -15.81 -2.49 -1.62
N LYS A 59 -14.81 -3.13 -1.00
CA LYS A 59 -13.47 -3.32 -1.60
C LYS A 59 -13.55 -4.12 -2.90
N SER A 60 -14.30 -5.22 -2.91
CA SER A 60 -14.50 -6.05 -4.10
C SER A 60 -15.22 -5.29 -5.22
N SER A 61 -16.27 -4.52 -4.88
CA SER A 61 -16.97 -3.65 -5.84
C SER A 61 -16.03 -2.61 -6.43
N ASN A 62 -15.26 -1.91 -5.58
CA ASN A 62 -14.32 -0.90 -6.03
C ASN A 62 -13.23 -1.47 -6.94
N ILE A 63 -12.73 -2.69 -6.69
CA ILE A 63 -11.76 -3.36 -7.58
C ILE A 63 -12.39 -3.61 -8.95
N THR A 64 -13.61 -4.15 -8.97
CA THR A 64 -14.32 -4.48 -10.23
C THR A 64 -14.62 -3.22 -11.04
N GLU A 65 -15.23 -2.22 -10.41
CA GLU A 65 -15.60 -0.95 -11.05
C GLU A 65 -14.36 -0.18 -11.54
N SER A 66 -13.28 -0.14 -10.75
CA SER A 66 -12.04 0.53 -11.17
C SER A 66 -11.36 -0.17 -12.35
N ASN A 67 -11.37 -1.51 -12.40
CA ASN A 67 -10.82 -2.25 -13.53
C ASN A 67 -11.64 -2.02 -14.82
N GLN A 68 -12.97 -1.98 -14.69
CA GLN A 68 -13.86 -1.66 -15.82
C GLN A 68 -13.63 -0.23 -16.31
N ALA A 69 -13.56 0.74 -15.39
CA ALA A 69 -13.26 2.13 -15.71
C ALA A 69 -11.88 2.28 -16.38
N TYR A 70 -10.87 1.57 -15.91
CA TYR A 70 -9.55 1.54 -16.53
C TYR A 70 -9.59 0.98 -17.96
N ALA A 71 -10.26 -0.15 -18.18
CA ALA A 71 -10.43 -0.73 -19.51
C ALA A 71 -11.22 0.20 -20.47
N ALA A 72 -12.25 0.87 -19.96
CA ALA A 72 -13.01 1.87 -20.70
C ALA A 72 -12.14 3.04 -21.12
N LEU A 73 -11.28 3.57 -20.23
CA LEU A 73 -10.34 4.65 -20.55
C LEU A 73 -9.27 4.24 -21.56
N LEU A 74 -8.77 3.00 -21.48
CA LEU A 74 -7.84 2.48 -22.49
C LEU A 74 -8.47 2.42 -23.89
N SER A 75 -9.78 2.17 -23.97
CA SER A 75 -10.52 2.09 -25.23
C SER A 75 -11.01 3.47 -25.71
N ASN A 76 -11.43 4.32 -24.79
CA ASN A 76 -11.93 5.67 -25.02
C ASN A 76 -11.34 6.65 -23.98
N PRO A 77 -10.21 7.31 -24.30
CA PRO A 77 -9.54 8.22 -23.37
C PRO A 77 -10.36 9.46 -22.96
N ASN A 78 -11.44 9.77 -23.68
CA ASN A 78 -12.30 10.92 -23.42
C ASN A 78 -13.53 10.59 -22.55
N ASP A 79 -13.65 9.35 -22.07
CA ASP A 79 -14.73 8.92 -21.19
C ASP A 79 -14.59 9.59 -19.81
N LYS A 80 -15.41 10.62 -19.58
CA LYS A 80 -15.40 11.40 -18.33
C LYS A 80 -15.90 10.59 -17.13
N GLU A 81 -16.86 9.69 -17.35
CA GLU A 81 -17.45 8.89 -16.29
C GLU A 81 -16.48 7.81 -15.82
N ALA A 82 -15.85 7.11 -16.76
CA ALA A 82 -14.79 6.16 -16.46
C ALA A 82 -13.60 6.85 -15.76
N LYS A 83 -13.23 8.05 -16.21
CA LYS A 83 -12.18 8.85 -15.56
C LYS A 83 -12.51 9.15 -14.10
N GLN A 84 -13.69 9.70 -13.85
CA GLN A 84 -14.13 10.05 -12.50
C GLN A 84 -14.24 8.81 -11.61
N THR A 85 -14.79 7.72 -12.13
CA THR A 85 -14.89 6.44 -11.42
C THR A 85 -13.51 5.94 -11.00
N LEU A 86 -12.54 5.95 -11.93
CA LEU A 86 -11.18 5.50 -11.64
C LEU A 86 -10.49 6.36 -10.58
N MET A 87 -10.61 7.69 -10.69
CA MET A 87 -10.04 8.64 -9.72
C MET A 87 -10.61 8.45 -8.31
N GLN A 88 -11.91 8.17 -8.18
CA GLN A 88 -12.56 8.02 -6.87
C GLN A 88 -12.34 6.64 -6.25
N LYS A 89 -12.43 5.59 -7.07
CA LYS A 89 -12.43 4.20 -6.59
C LYS A 89 -11.03 3.62 -6.47
N ASN A 90 -10.10 4.07 -7.31
CA ASN A 90 -8.70 3.62 -7.29
C ASN A 90 -7.74 4.72 -7.80
N PRO A 91 -7.43 5.72 -6.95
CA PRO A 91 -6.52 6.82 -7.28
C PRO A 91 -5.14 6.35 -7.78
N SER A 92 -4.61 5.27 -7.21
CA SER A 92 -3.32 4.71 -7.61
C SER A 92 -3.36 4.13 -9.02
N LEU A 93 -4.45 3.47 -9.40
CA LEU A 93 -4.62 2.96 -10.76
C LEU A 93 -4.81 4.11 -11.76
N PHE A 94 -5.49 5.19 -11.37
CA PHE A 94 -5.55 6.41 -12.17
C PHE A 94 -4.17 7.04 -12.37
N ALA A 95 -3.33 7.08 -11.33
CA ALA A 95 -1.95 7.57 -11.43
C ALA A 95 -1.11 6.76 -12.43
N LEU A 96 -1.22 5.43 -12.42
CA LEU A 96 -0.55 4.57 -13.41
C LEU A 96 -1.08 4.82 -14.84
N TYR A 97 -2.40 4.98 -14.99
CA TYR A 97 -3.00 5.36 -16.27
C TYR A 97 -2.47 6.71 -16.77
N ALA A 98 -2.34 7.70 -15.89
CA ALA A 98 -1.82 9.03 -16.22
C ALA A 98 -0.37 8.97 -16.70
N ILE A 99 0.49 8.21 -16.01
CA ILE A 99 1.89 7.99 -16.43
C ILE A 99 1.96 7.38 -17.83
N LYS A 100 1.21 6.30 -18.07
CA LYS A 100 1.14 5.65 -19.39
C LYS A 100 0.67 6.63 -20.47
N THR A 101 -0.42 7.36 -20.19
CA THR A 101 -1.02 8.27 -21.16
C THR A 101 -0.08 9.43 -21.50
N ALA A 102 0.61 9.99 -20.50
CA ALA A 102 1.59 11.04 -20.71
C ALA A 102 2.75 10.56 -21.59
N TYR A 103 3.22 9.32 -21.39
CA TYR A 103 4.24 8.71 -22.23
C TYR A 103 3.78 8.51 -23.68
N ASP A 104 2.58 7.97 -23.89
CA ASP A 104 2.08 7.65 -25.22
C ASP A 104 1.69 8.90 -26.04
N SER A 105 1.20 9.94 -25.37
CA SER A 105 0.57 11.10 -26.03
C SER A 105 1.28 12.44 -25.80
N ASN A 106 2.41 12.45 -25.08
CA ASN A 106 3.09 13.67 -24.60
C ASN A 106 2.15 14.65 -23.84
N ASN A 107 1.01 14.16 -23.35
CA ASN A 107 0.05 14.97 -22.61
C ASN A 107 0.38 14.97 -21.12
N THR A 108 1.04 16.02 -20.67
CA THR A 108 1.45 16.17 -19.26
C THR A 108 0.32 16.62 -18.33
N LYS A 109 -0.80 17.14 -18.86
CA LYS A 109 -1.92 17.66 -18.04
C LYS A 109 -2.56 16.58 -17.18
N ILE A 110 -2.61 15.35 -17.67
CA ILE A 110 -3.18 14.22 -16.92
C ILE A 110 -2.34 13.88 -15.68
N LEU A 111 -1.05 14.18 -15.69
CA LEU A 111 -0.16 14.00 -14.55
C LEU A 111 -0.49 14.98 -13.41
N ASP A 112 -0.90 16.21 -13.73
CA ASP A 112 -1.32 17.19 -12.73
C ASP A 112 -2.57 16.71 -11.99
N GLU A 113 -3.53 16.18 -12.73
CA GLU A 113 -4.75 15.61 -12.15
C GLU A 113 -4.43 14.44 -11.22
N ALA A 114 -3.49 13.57 -11.59
CA ALA A 114 -3.08 12.45 -10.76
C ALA A 114 -2.27 12.87 -9.52
N THR A 115 -1.46 13.93 -9.63
CA THR A 115 -0.61 14.42 -8.53
C THR A 115 -1.41 15.02 -7.37
N ASN A 116 -2.62 15.53 -7.67
CA ASN A 116 -3.54 16.09 -6.68
C ASN A 116 -4.28 15.03 -5.86
N LEU A 117 -4.21 13.75 -6.26
CA LEU A 117 -4.86 12.67 -5.55
C LEU A 117 -4.04 12.20 -4.35
N THR A 118 -4.74 11.65 -3.35
CA THR A 118 -4.08 10.92 -2.25
C THR A 118 -3.74 9.51 -2.73
N ILE A 119 -2.44 9.28 -2.96
CA ILE A 119 -1.87 8.03 -3.47
C ILE A 119 -0.65 7.63 -2.64
N ASP A 120 -0.16 6.42 -2.89
CA ASP A 120 1.07 5.91 -2.30
C ASP A 120 2.26 6.89 -2.49
N PRO A 121 3.09 7.14 -1.46
CA PRO A 121 4.21 8.07 -1.55
C PRO A 121 5.23 7.74 -2.64
N LEU A 122 5.52 6.45 -2.88
CA LEU A 122 6.45 6.05 -3.94
C LEU A 122 5.84 6.33 -5.31
N LEU A 123 4.55 6.02 -5.49
CA LEU A 123 3.84 6.33 -6.72
C LEU A 123 3.78 7.83 -6.99
N LYS A 124 3.62 8.64 -5.94
CA LYS A 124 3.68 10.10 -6.03
C LYS A 124 5.05 10.59 -6.50
N GLN A 125 6.15 10.02 -5.98
CA GLN A 125 7.49 10.32 -6.47
C GLN A 125 7.63 9.95 -7.95
N ILE A 126 7.16 8.78 -8.37
CA ILE A 126 7.21 8.35 -9.78
C ILE A 126 6.43 9.32 -10.68
N LEU A 127 5.24 9.76 -10.27
CA LEU A 127 4.46 10.76 -10.99
C LEU A 127 5.19 12.10 -11.15
N GLN A 128 5.80 12.61 -10.08
CA GLN A 128 6.58 13.85 -10.12
C GLN A 128 7.76 13.73 -11.09
N ASN A 129 8.45 12.59 -11.06
CA ASN A 129 9.51 12.28 -12.02
C ASN A 129 9.00 12.26 -13.46
N ALA A 130 7.83 11.64 -13.71
CA ALA A 130 7.21 11.63 -15.04
C ALA A 130 6.85 13.04 -15.54
N LYS A 131 6.67 14.01 -14.65
CA LYS A 131 6.48 15.44 -14.99
C LYS A 131 7.79 16.19 -15.28
N GLY A 132 8.95 15.56 -15.06
CA GLY A 132 10.25 16.25 -15.05
C GLY A 132 10.49 17.07 -13.79
N GLU A 133 9.66 16.94 -12.76
CA GLU A 133 9.92 17.55 -11.45
C GLU A 133 10.96 16.69 -10.72
N SER A 134 12.12 17.28 -10.40
CA SER A 134 13.18 16.60 -9.66
C SER A 134 12.75 16.39 -8.21
N GLY A 135 12.08 15.26 -7.94
CA GLY A 135 11.72 14.87 -6.58
C GLY A 135 12.93 14.33 -5.81
N ASP A 136 13.06 14.72 -4.54
CA ASP A 136 13.87 13.99 -3.57
C ASP A 136 13.29 12.58 -3.39
N GLY A 137 14.13 11.53 -3.43
CA GLY A 137 13.70 10.15 -3.22
C GLY A 137 14.29 9.14 -4.19
N LEU A 138 13.54 8.07 -4.49
CA LEU A 138 14.03 6.86 -5.17
C LEU A 138 14.74 7.15 -6.50
N LEU A 139 14.25 8.13 -7.26
CA LEU A 139 14.72 8.44 -8.61
C LEU A 139 15.65 9.67 -8.66
N SER A 140 15.99 10.29 -7.52
CA SER A 140 16.83 11.50 -7.49
C SER A 140 18.20 11.28 -8.14
N THR A 141 18.80 10.11 -7.91
CA THR A 141 20.10 9.74 -8.47
C THR A 141 20.05 9.55 -9.99
N TYR A 142 18.94 9.02 -10.50
CA TYR A 142 18.70 8.92 -11.94
C TYR A 142 18.46 10.30 -12.56
N ASN A 143 17.68 11.16 -11.91
CA ASN A 143 17.44 12.53 -12.37
C ASN A 143 18.73 13.35 -12.45
N SER A 144 19.59 13.27 -11.45
CA SER A 144 20.90 13.92 -11.46
C SER A 144 21.75 13.47 -12.65
N LEU A 145 21.70 12.18 -12.99
CA LEU A 145 22.41 11.65 -14.16
C LEU A 145 21.83 12.19 -15.47
N VAL A 146 20.50 12.11 -15.65
CA VAL A 146 19.83 12.58 -16.87
C VAL A 146 20.03 14.07 -17.08
N LYS A 147 19.84 14.87 -16.03
CA LYS A 147 19.99 16.32 -16.09
C LYS A 147 21.45 16.73 -16.34
N GLY A 148 22.41 16.04 -15.72
CA GLY A 148 23.82 16.23 -16.03
C GLY A 148 24.12 15.93 -17.50
N TYR A 149 23.55 14.86 -18.05
CA TYR A 149 23.70 14.50 -19.46
C TYR A 149 23.07 15.52 -20.41
N GLU A 150 21.88 16.04 -20.10
CA GLU A 150 21.24 17.13 -20.87
C GLU A 150 22.12 18.39 -20.88
N LEU A 151 22.70 18.77 -19.73
CA LEU A 151 23.63 19.90 -19.62
C LEU A 151 24.91 19.69 -20.43
N LEU A 152 25.42 18.45 -20.52
CA LEU A 152 26.54 18.13 -21.44
C LEU A 152 26.14 18.34 -22.90
N ALA A 153 24.93 17.94 -23.30
CA ALA A 153 24.44 18.17 -24.66
C ALA A 153 24.28 19.68 -24.99
N GLU A 154 24.01 20.50 -23.98
CA GLU A 154 23.98 21.97 -24.07
C GLU A 154 25.36 22.64 -23.92
N ASN A 155 26.45 21.86 -23.83
CA ASN A 155 27.82 22.34 -23.60
C ASN A 155 28.04 23.10 -22.27
N LYS A 156 27.16 22.89 -21.29
CA LYS A 156 27.22 23.46 -19.94
C LYS A 156 28.00 22.54 -19.00
N LEU A 157 29.30 22.41 -19.28
CA LEU A 157 30.18 21.45 -18.59
C LEU A 157 30.29 21.67 -17.08
N PRO A 158 30.43 22.92 -16.56
CA PRO A 158 30.47 23.16 -15.11
C PRO A 158 29.18 22.73 -14.40
N GLU A 159 28.02 23.04 -14.98
CA GLU A 159 26.71 22.73 -14.43
C GLU A 159 26.43 21.23 -14.48
N ALA A 160 26.84 20.56 -15.56
CA ALA A 160 26.73 19.11 -15.68
C ALA A 160 27.49 18.38 -14.56
N LYS A 161 28.72 18.82 -14.25
CA LYS A 161 29.52 18.27 -13.14
C LYS A 161 28.84 18.45 -11.79
N ILE A 162 28.21 19.61 -11.56
CA ILE A 162 27.44 19.86 -10.34
C ILE A 162 26.30 18.85 -10.21
N GLU A 163 25.57 18.55 -11.29
CA GLU A 163 24.51 17.53 -11.25
C GLU A 163 25.07 16.12 -11.03
N PHE A 164 26.16 15.71 -11.69
CA PHE A 164 26.79 14.40 -11.47
C PHE A 164 27.29 14.22 -10.03
N SER A 165 27.84 15.26 -9.41
CA SER A 165 28.31 15.22 -8.01
C SER A 165 27.22 14.95 -6.97
N LYS A 166 25.94 15.10 -7.34
CA LYS A 166 24.80 14.75 -6.47
C LYS A 166 24.57 13.24 -6.38
N ILE A 167 25.19 12.45 -7.25
CA ILE A 167 25.08 11.00 -7.30
C ILE A 167 25.93 10.39 -6.16
N PRO A 168 25.34 9.63 -5.22
CA PRO A 168 26.07 9.05 -4.09
C PRO A 168 27.15 8.06 -4.53
N SER A 169 28.27 7.99 -3.80
CA SER A 169 29.37 7.07 -4.12
C SER A 169 29.02 5.58 -4.06
N ASN A 170 27.95 5.22 -3.34
CA ASN A 170 27.44 3.84 -3.26
C ASN A 170 26.36 3.54 -4.32
N SER A 171 26.09 4.47 -5.23
CA SER A 171 25.13 4.27 -6.31
C SER A 171 25.67 3.36 -7.40
N PRO A 172 24.85 2.46 -7.97
CA PRO A 172 25.20 1.74 -9.20
C PRO A 172 25.49 2.65 -10.41
N LEU A 173 25.02 3.90 -10.37
CA LEU A 173 25.24 4.90 -11.43
C LEU A 173 26.53 5.71 -11.25
N GLU A 174 27.23 5.56 -10.13
CA GLU A 174 28.46 6.31 -9.86
C GLU A 174 29.55 6.11 -10.93
N PRO A 175 29.82 4.90 -11.44
CA PRO A 175 30.85 4.72 -12.46
C PRO A 175 30.52 5.46 -13.76
N VAL A 176 29.22 5.52 -14.10
CA VAL A 176 28.74 6.24 -15.28
C VAL A 176 28.89 7.75 -15.07
N ALA A 177 28.47 8.25 -13.90
CA ALA A 177 28.57 9.67 -13.56
C ALA A 177 30.02 10.17 -13.61
N LYS A 178 30.97 9.44 -13.00
CA LYS A 178 32.40 9.79 -13.04
C LYS A 178 32.97 9.83 -14.46
N ASN A 179 32.61 8.86 -15.30
CA ASN A 179 33.04 8.86 -16.69
C ASN A 179 32.53 10.10 -17.44
N LEU A 180 31.29 10.52 -17.18
CA LEU A 180 30.70 11.71 -17.79
C LEU A 180 31.26 13.02 -17.22
N GLU A 181 31.67 13.08 -15.96
CA GLU A 181 32.38 14.24 -15.40
C GLU A 181 33.72 14.53 -16.11
N HIS A 182 34.37 13.48 -16.61
CA HIS A 182 35.62 13.61 -17.36
C HIS A 182 35.41 13.88 -18.86
N TYR A 183 34.17 13.94 -19.33
CA TYR A 183 33.86 14.29 -20.71
C TYR A 183 34.21 15.76 -20.98
N GLN A 184 35.09 15.99 -21.95
CA GLN A 184 35.57 17.34 -22.31
C GLN A 184 34.88 17.94 -23.55
N GLY A 185 33.86 17.26 -24.10
CA GLY A 185 33.23 17.68 -25.35
C GLY A 185 34.13 17.46 -26.58
N LYS A 186 33.50 17.31 -27.74
CA LYS A 186 34.13 17.54 -29.05
C LYS A 186 33.31 18.61 -29.75
#